data_AF-A0A183IKR7-F1
#
_entry.id   AF-A0A183IKR7-F1
#
_cell.length_a   1.000
_cell.length_b   1.000
_cell.length_c   1.000
_cell.angle_alpha   90.00
_cell.angle_beta   90.00
_cell.angle_gamma   90.00
#
_symmetry.space_group_name_H-M   'P 1'
#
loop_
_entity.id
_entity.type
_entity.pdbx_description
1 polymer ?
#
loop_
_entity_poly.entity_id
_entity_poly.type
_entity_poly.pdbx_seq_one_letter_code
_entity_poly.pdbx_strand_id
1 'polypeptide(L)'
;LQYTIGAIGHLEADAYACVTGKPIQFGGIHGRTAATGQGVWNGLNVFLHDEEYMKSVGLPLGFKGKTFIVQGFGNVGTFTAKFLHESGSKCIGIVEIDGSIYNPKDGIDPEDVIKYKEAKGTIVGYPKAEAYKDAEALMYEECDILVPAACEKSIRSDNAGKIKAKVIAEAANGPTTPAADKILQKNNILLIPDLFVNAGGVTVSYFEWLKNLNHVSYGRLTSKYDWDTNHMLLESIQQSLEKTLSKEAGKVLIQATEEYAKRMSVCISLYFICHGPFYTLVSRVPRIIKTAAKYNLGNDLRTAAYANAVEKIADTYIGAGLTFH
;
A
#
# COMPACT_ATOMS: atom_id res chain seq x y z
N LEU A 1 -10.28 22.29 14.50
CA LEU A 1 -8.92 21.72 14.69
C LEU A 1 -7.82 22.74 14.44
N GLN A 2 -7.72 23.34 13.26
CA GLN A 2 -6.63 24.27 12.94
C GLN A 2 -6.61 25.55 13.79
N TYR A 3 -7.76 26.19 14.01
CA TYR A 3 -7.90 27.30 14.95
C TYR A 3 -7.47 26.92 16.37
N THR A 4 -7.72 25.68 16.78
CA THR A 4 -7.34 25.16 18.09
C THR A 4 -5.83 24.97 18.19
N ILE A 5 -5.19 24.41 17.16
CA ILE A 5 -3.73 24.25 17.08
C ILE A 5 -3.06 25.62 17.12
N GLY A 6 -3.54 26.57 16.31
CA GLY A 6 -3.01 27.93 16.26
C GLY A 6 -3.28 28.74 17.53
N ALA A 7 -4.29 28.43 18.34
CA ALA A 7 -4.57 29.12 19.59
C ALA A 7 -3.77 28.54 20.77
N ILE A 8 -3.72 27.22 20.90
CA ILE A 8 -3.04 26.55 22.03
C ILE A 8 -1.53 26.50 21.79
N GLY A 9 -1.09 26.09 20.61
CA GLY A 9 0.33 25.97 20.24
C GLY A 9 0.91 27.21 19.56
N HIS A 10 0.36 28.41 19.80
CA HIS A 10 0.73 29.62 19.06
C HIS A 10 2.21 30.03 19.18
N LEU A 11 2.92 29.57 20.21
CA LEU A 11 4.35 29.80 20.41
C LEU A 11 5.22 28.64 19.94
N GLU A 12 4.63 27.48 19.62
CA GLU A 12 5.37 26.29 19.22
C GLU A 12 5.62 26.32 17.71
N ALA A 13 6.90 26.36 17.32
CA ALA A 13 7.29 26.33 15.91
C ALA A 13 6.73 25.10 15.17
N ASP A 14 6.63 23.97 15.87
CA ASP A 14 6.17 22.70 15.32
C ASP A 14 4.70 22.38 15.65
N ALA A 15 3.90 23.37 16.06
CA ALA A 15 2.49 23.16 16.44
C ALA A 15 1.69 22.39 15.37
N TYR A 16 1.97 22.65 14.09
CA TYR A 16 1.30 21.99 12.97
C TYR A 16 1.72 20.52 12.76
N ALA A 17 2.77 20.05 13.44
CA ALA A 17 3.20 18.65 13.45
C ALA A 17 2.41 17.79 14.46
N CYS A 18 1.55 18.38 15.32
CA CYS A 18 0.78 17.62 16.31
C CYS A 18 -0.24 16.62 15.72
N VAL A 19 -0.64 16.79 14.46
CA VAL A 19 -1.59 15.92 13.75
C VAL A 19 -1.15 15.70 12.30
N THR A 20 -1.46 14.54 11.74
CA THR A 20 -1.19 14.18 10.33
C THR A 20 -2.50 13.85 9.60
N GLY A 21 -2.45 13.65 8.27
CA GLY A 21 -3.65 13.53 7.45
C GLY A 21 -4.31 14.88 7.15
N LYS A 22 -3.55 15.98 7.23
CA LYS A 22 -4.07 17.32 6.96
C LYS A 22 -4.30 17.52 5.46
N PRO A 23 -5.20 18.43 5.05
CA PRO A 23 -5.24 18.92 3.67
C PRO A 23 -3.87 19.50 3.25
N ILE A 24 -3.53 19.39 1.97
CA ILE A 24 -2.23 19.81 1.44
C ILE A 24 -1.96 21.31 1.72
N GLN A 25 -3.01 22.13 1.64
CA GLN A 25 -2.97 23.57 1.91
C GLN A 25 -2.57 23.90 3.36
N PHE A 26 -2.71 22.94 4.28
CA PHE A 26 -2.45 23.10 5.71
C PHE A 26 -1.27 22.25 6.20
N GLY A 27 -0.27 22.06 5.34
CA GLY A 27 0.94 21.29 5.66
C GLY A 27 0.79 19.78 5.44
N GLY A 28 -0.37 19.31 4.95
CA GLY A 28 -0.55 17.92 4.54
C GLY A 28 0.46 17.46 3.49
N ILE A 29 0.62 16.14 3.36
CA ILE A 29 1.53 15.53 2.39
C ILE A 29 0.75 14.91 1.22
N HIS A 30 1.32 14.97 0.01
CA HIS A 30 0.71 14.36 -1.17
C HIS A 30 0.57 12.84 -0.98
N GLY A 31 -0.49 12.25 -1.53
CA GLY A 31 -0.72 10.80 -1.48
C GLY A 31 -1.20 10.26 -0.14
N ARG A 32 -1.30 11.07 0.94
CA ARG A 32 -1.70 10.57 2.26
C ARG A 32 -3.08 9.90 2.29
N THR A 33 -4.04 10.42 1.53
CA THR A 33 -5.38 9.85 1.44
C THR A 33 -5.35 8.45 0.84
N ALA A 34 -4.59 8.25 -0.24
CA ALA A 34 -4.42 6.96 -0.91
C ALA A 34 -3.42 6.01 -0.23
N ALA A 35 -2.63 6.52 0.73
CA ALA A 35 -1.45 5.85 1.26
C ALA A 35 -1.71 4.46 1.83
N THR A 36 -2.81 4.28 2.57
CA THR A 36 -3.12 2.97 3.15
C THR A 36 -3.43 1.96 2.05
N GLY A 37 -4.27 2.31 1.07
CA GLY A 37 -4.61 1.41 -0.02
C GLY A 37 -3.42 1.10 -0.94
N GLN A 38 -2.56 2.09 -1.17
CA GLN A 38 -1.30 1.89 -1.88
C GLN A 38 -0.34 0.99 -1.08
N GLY A 39 -0.35 1.08 0.26
CA GLY A 39 0.41 0.20 1.14
C GLY A 39 -0.06 -1.25 1.02
N VAL A 40 -1.37 -1.46 1.01
CA VAL A 40 -1.97 -2.79 0.84
C VAL A 40 -1.59 -3.39 -0.51
N TRP A 41 -1.70 -2.61 -1.57
CA TRP A 41 -1.28 -3.01 -2.90
C TRP A 41 0.21 -3.37 -2.96
N ASN A 42 1.09 -2.55 -2.38
CA ASN A 42 2.53 -2.84 -2.34
C ASN A 42 2.85 -4.10 -1.52
N GLY A 43 2.16 -4.31 -0.40
CA GLY A 43 2.30 -5.53 0.40
C GLY A 43 1.91 -6.77 -0.41
N LEU A 44 0.74 -6.73 -1.07
CA LEU A 44 0.30 -7.77 -1.99
C LEU A 44 1.29 -7.99 -3.13
N ASN A 45 1.85 -6.92 -3.71
CA ASN A 45 2.78 -7.00 -4.83
C ASN A 45 3.99 -7.87 -4.49
N VAL A 46 4.52 -7.79 -3.25
CA VAL A 46 5.66 -8.62 -2.85
C VAL A 46 5.28 -10.10 -2.79
N PHE A 47 4.20 -10.43 -2.08
CA PHE A 47 3.80 -11.83 -1.89
C PHE A 47 3.27 -12.48 -3.16
N LEU A 48 2.57 -11.74 -4.02
CA LEU A 48 2.06 -12.26 -5.29
C LEU A 48 3.16 -12.49 -6.35
N HIS A 49 4.34 -11.89 -6.17
CA HIS A 49 5.51 -12.15 -7.01
C HIS A 49 6.51 -13.10 -6.35
N ASP A 50 6.18 -13.67 -5.18
CA ASP A 50 6.99 -14.67 -4.51
C ASP A 50 6.57 -16.09 -4.95
N GLU A 51 7.51 -16.82 -5.55
CA GLU A 51 7.26 -18.16 -6.10
C GLU A 51 6.87 -19.19 -5.03
N GLU A 52 7.44 -19.10 -3.83
CA GLU A 52 7.19 -20.07 -2.76
C GLU A 52 5.76 -19.92 -2.23
N TYR A 53 5.34 -18.68 -1.94
CA TYR A 53 3.99 -18.40 -1.47
C TYR A 53 2.92 -18.63 -2.54
N MET A 54 3.16 -18.23 -3.79
CA MET A 54 2.17 -18.45 -4.86
C MET A 54 2.00 -19.92 -5.21
N LYS A 55 3.09 -20.71 -5.19
CA LYS A 55 3.01 -22.16 -5.33
C LYS A 55 2.28 -22.80 -4.15
N SER A 56 2.48 -22.32 -2.92
CA SER A 56 1.82 -22.88 -1.74
C SER A 56 0.31 -22.72 -1.80
N VAL A 57 -0.20 -21.57 -2.26
CA VAL A 57 -1.65 -21.32 -2.40
C VAL A 57 -2.25 -21.74 -3.75
N GLY A 58 -1.43 -22.20 -4.69
CA GLY A 58 -1.85 -22.70 -6.00
C GLY A 58 -2.27 -21.60 -6.99
N LEU A 59 -1.63 -20.43 -6.91
CA LEU A 59 -1.90 -19.29 -7.77
C LEU A 59 -0.72 -18.96 -8.70
N PRO A 60 -0.96 -18.37 -9.90
CA PRO A 60 0.11 -17.87 -10.75
C PRO A 60 0.74 -16.59 -10.18
N LEU A 61 1.96 -16.25 -10.62
CA LEU A 61 2.65 -15.02 -10.21
C LEU A 61 1.95 -13.75 -10.75
N GLY A 62 2.10 -12.66 -10.00
CA GLY A 62 1.68 -11.31 -10.39
C GLY A 62 0.20 -11.01 -10.13
N PHE A 63 -0.31 -9.89 -10.63
CA PHE A 63 -1.71 -9.46 -10.43
C PHE A 63 -2.65 -9.87 -11.58
N LYS A 64 -2.10 -9.97 -12.78
CA LYS A 64 -2.90 -10.06 -14.01
C LYS A 64 -3.83 -11.27 -14.02
N GLY A 65 -5.11 -11.02 -14.25
CA GLY A 65 -6.14 -12.05 -14.37
C GLY A 65 -6.68 -12.58 -13.03
N LYS A 66 -6.13 -12.15 -11.89
CA LYS A 66 -6.66 -12.52 -10.57
C LYS A 66 -7.97 -11.79 -10.29
N THR A 67 -8.87 -12.48 -9.62
CA THR A 67 -10.15 -11.93 -9.15
C THR A 67 -10.04 -11.50 -7.70
N PHE A 68 -10.72 -10.39 -7.34
CA PHE A 68 -10.71 -9.92 -5.97
C PHE A 68 -12.05 -9.37 -5.51
N ILE A 69 -12.30 -9.49 -4.21
CA ILE A 69 -13.45 -8.92 -3.51
C ILE A 69 -12.95 -7.97 -2.41
N VAL A 70 -13.54 -6.79 -2.32
CA VAL A 70 -13.22 -5.79 -1.29
C VAL A 70 -14.41 -5.60 -0.36
N GLN A 71 -14.17 -5.70 0.93
CA GLN A 71 -15.16 -5.37 1.96
C GLN A 71 -14.86 -4.01 2.56
N GLY A 72 -15.78 -3.07 2.38
CA GLY A 72 -15.66 -1.66 2.71
C GLY A 72 -15.11 -0.87 1.53
N PHE A 73 -15.92 0.03 0.97
CA PHE A 73 -15.56 0.95 -0.11
C PHE A 73 -15.38 2.38 0.42
N GLY A 74 -14.78 2.48 1.61
CA GLY A 74 -14.29 3.71 2.19
C GLY A 74 -12.89 4.04 1.68
N ASN A 75 -12.18 4.93 2.36
CA ASN A 75 -10.88 5.42 1.90
C ASN A 75 -9.88 4.28 1.58
N VAL A 76 -9.70 3.30 2.48
CA VAL A 76 -8.73 2.22 2.27
C VAL A 76 -9.16 1.28 1.14
N GLY A 77 -10.39 0.80 1.16
CA GLY A 77 -10.88 -0.17 0.17
C GLY A 77 -10.97 0.41 -1.24
N THR A 78 -11.42 1.66 -1.38
CA THR A 78 -11.50 2.35 -2.67
C THR A 78 -10.14 2.44 -3.37
N PHE A 79 -9.12 2.94 -2.67
CA PHE A 79 -7.78 3.05 -3.25
C PHE A 79 -7.15 1.67 -3.47
N THR A 80 -7.38 0.71 -2.58
CA THR A 80 -6.90 -0.67 -2.78
C THR A 80 -7.51 -1.30 -4.03
N ALA A 81 -8.83 -1.19 -4.21
CA ALA A 81 -9.53 -1.70 -5.37
C ALA A 81 -9.00 -1.06 -6.67
N LYS A 82 -8.80 0.27 -6.65
CA LYS A 82 -8.24 1.01 -7.78
C LYS A 82 -6.86 0.49 -8.17
N PHE A 83 -5.90 0.40 -7.25
CA PHE A 83 -4.55 -0.05 -7.58
C PHE A 83 -4.48 -1.53 -8.01
N LEU A 84 -5.31 -2.39 -7.42
CA LEU A 84 -5.44 -3.79 -7.87
C LEU A 84 -5.98 -3.88 -9.30
N HIS A 85 -6.98 -3.05 -9.63
CA HIS A 85 -7.57 -2.98 -10.95
C HIS A 85 -6.58 -2.46 -12.00
N GLU A 86 -5.88 -1.37 -11.72
CA GLU A 86 -4.82 -0.80 -12.57
C GLU A 86 -3.69 -1.80 -12.84
N SER A 87 -3.44 -2.72 -11.89
CA SER A 87 -2.44 -3.79 -12.02
C SER A 87 -2.92 -5.01 -12.81
N GLY A 88 -4.14 -4.96 -13.35
CA GLY A 88 -4.74 -6.02 -14.17
C GLY A 88 -5.50 -7.09 -13.39
N SER A 89 -5.81 -6.86 -12.12
CA SER A 89 -6.74 -7.70 -11.36
C SER A 89 -8.19 -7.29 -11.65
N LYS A 90 -9.11 -8.23 -11.53
CA LYS A 90 -10.54 -8.04 -11.78
C LYS A 90 -11.30 -7.93 -10.47
N CYS A 91 -11.87 -6.77 -10.18
CA CYS A 91 -12.80 -6.64 -9.05
C CYS A 91 -14.08 -7.38 -9.43
N ILE A 92 -14.52 -8.33 -8.63
CA ILE A 92 -15.77 -9.07 -8.89
C ILE A 92 -16.85 -8.76 -7.86
N GLY A 93 -16.50 -8.20 -6.71
CA GLY A 93 -17.47 -7.84 -5.67
C GLY A 93 -16.98 -6.72 -4.76
N ILE A 94 -17.92 -5.85 -4.36
CA ILE A 94 -17.70 -4.79 -3.38
C ILE A 94 -18.80 -4.89 -2.33
N VAL A 95 -18.40 -5.01 -1.07
CA VAL A 95 -19.30 -5.07 0.09
C VAL A 95 -19.29 -3.74 0.82
N GLU A 96 -20.44 -3.09 1.01
CA GLU A 96 -20.60 -1.94 1.92
C GLU A 96 -21.72 -2.20 2.93
N ILE A 97 -21.86 -1.28 3.89
CA ILE A 97 -22.87 -1.35 4.96
C ILE A 97 -24.30 -1.17 4.45
N ASP A 98 -24.47 -0.38 3.39
CA ASP A 98 -25.76 -0.05 2.75
C ASP A 98 -26.19 -1.08 1.71
N GLY A 99 -25.24 -1.80 1.13
CA GLY A 99 -25.49 -2.94 0.25
C GLY A 99 -24.22 -3.42 -0.43
N SER A 100 -24.33 -4.54 -1.13
CA SER A 100 -23.23 -5.16 -1.85
C SER A 100 -23.52 -5.24 -3.34
N ILE A 101 -22.48 -5.16 -4.16
CA ILE A 101 -22.58 -5.32 -5.62
C ILE A 101 -21.64 -6.42 -6.09
N TYR A 102 -22.11 -7.21 -7.06
CA TYR A 102 -21.42 -8.38 -7.57
C TYR A 102 -21.49 -8.43 -9.10
N ASN A 103 -20.35 -8.67 -9.74
CA ASN A 103 -20.25 -8.94 -11.18
C ASN A 103 -19.08 -9.88 -11.46
N PRO A 104 -19.29 -11.21 -11.42
CA PRO A 104 -18.21 -12.18 -11.68
C PRO A 104 -17.81 -12.24 -13.17
N LYS A 105 -18.76 -11.97 -14.08
CA LYS A 105 -18.58 -12.18 -15.52
C LYS A 105 -17.76 -11.09 -16.19
N ASP A 106 -18.08 -9.82 -15.95
CA ASP A 106 -17.41 -8.69 -16.59
C ASP A 106 -16.49 -7.95 -15.62
N GLY A 107 -16.72 -8.10 -14.32
CA GLY A 107 -16.01 -7.38 -13.27
C GLY A 107 -16.59 -6.00 -13.05
N ILE A 108 -16.02 -5.30 -12.08
CA ILE A 108 -16.44 -3.99 -11.62
C ILE A 108 -15.24 -3.05 -11.79
N ASP A 109 -15.45 -1.92 -12.48
CA ASP A 109 -14.44 -0.86 -12.59
C ASP A 109 -14.52 0.02 -11.33
N PRO A 110 -13.50 0.00 -10.45
CA PRO A 110 -13.53 0.81 -9.24
C PRO A 110 -13.61 2.31 -9.51
N GLU A 111 -13.07 2.82 -10.63
CA GLU A 111 -13.15 4.25 -10.96
C GLU A 111 -14.56 4.69 -11.31
N ASP A 112 -15.31 3.83 -12.00
CA ASP A 112 -16.70 4.09 -12.35
C ASP A 112 -17.60 4.03 -11.11
N VAL A 113 -17.33 3.08 -10.18
CA VAL A 113 -18.03 3.00 -8.90
C VAL A 113 -17.72 4.20 -8.01
N ILE A 114 -16.49 4.72 -8.01
CA ILE A 114 -16.15 5.97 -7.31
C ILE A 114 -17.02 7.12 -7.79
N LYS A 115 -17.09 7.34 -9.11
CA LYS A 115 -17.90 8.42 -9.72
C LYS A 115 -19.39 8.24 -9.38
N TYR A 116 -19.89 7.00 -9.42
CA TYR A 116 -21.26 6.70 -9.05
C TYR A 116 -21.55 7.00 -7.57
N LYS A 117 -20.66 6.56 -6.66
CA LYS A 117 -20.77 6.82 -5.22
C LYS A 117 -20.68 8.30 -4.89
N GLU A 118 -19.81 9.06 -5.56
CA GLU A 118 -19.73 10.52 -5.41
C GLU A 118 -21.04 11.21 -5.85
N ALA A 119 -21.69 10.72 -6.90
CA ALA A 119 -22.93 11.30 -7.42
C ALA A 119 -24.19 10.88 -6.64
N LYS A 120 -24.23 9.67 -6.08
CA LYS A 120 -25.43 9.08 -5.44
C LYS A 120 -25.33 8.91 -3.94
N GLY A 121 -24.13 8.99 -3.37
CA GLY A 121 -23.85 8.75 -1.95
C GLY A 121 -23.84 7.27 -1.54
N THR A 122 -24.07 6.34 -2.46
CA THR A 122 -24.17 4.88 -2.22
C THR A 122 -23.65 4.12 -3.44
N ILE A 123 -23.21 2.87 -3.24
CA ILE A 123 -22.90 1.94 -4.34
C ILE A 123 -24.13 1.15 -4.82
N VAL A 124 -25.22 1.18 -4.06
CA VAL A 124 -26.44 0.43 -4.38
C VAL A 124 -27.09 1.00 -5.65
N GLY A 125 -27.51 0.10 -6.53
CA GLY A 125 -28.10 0.46 -7.83
C GLY A 125 -27.09 0.81 -8.92
N TYR A 126 -25.79 0.56 -8.70
CA TYR A 126 -24.77 0.71 -9.73
C TYR A 126 -25.13 -0.15 -10.96
N PRO A 127 -25.29 0.44 -12.17
CA PRO A 127 -25.96 -0.21 -13.30
C PRO A 127 -25.19 -1.36 -13.94
N LYS A 128 -23.88 -1.45 -13.72
CA LYS A 128 -23.01 -2.50 -14.30
C LYS A 128 -22.69 -3.64 -13.33
N ALA A 129 -23.39 -3.73 -12.20
CA ALA A 129 -23.27 -4.84 -11.28
C ALA A 129 -24.64 -5.19 -10.68
N GLU A 130 -24.80 -6.43 -10.26
CA GLU A 130 -26.04 -6.88 -9.63
C GLU A 130 -25.97 -6.62 -8.13
N ALA A 131 -27.10 -6.20 -7.54
CA ALA A 131 -27.20 -6.07 -6.10
C ALA A 131 -27.14 -7.47 -5.45
N TYR A 132 -26.25 -7.63 -4.49
CA TYR A 132 -26.09 -8.86 -3.73
C TYR A 132 -26.75 -8.68 -2.35
N LYS A 133 -27.79 -9.48 -2.07
CA LYS A 133 -28.67 -9.27 -0.89
C LYS A 133 -27.98 -9.52 0.45
N ASP A 134 -27.07 -10.50 0.51
CA ASP A 134 -26.35 -10.86 1.73
C ASP A 134 -24.90 -10.38 1.65
N ALA A 135 -24.62 -9.26 2.31
CA ALA A 135 -23.33 -8.60 2.30
C ALA A 135 -22.20 -9.48 2.86
N GLU A 136 -22.48 -10.30 3.89
CA GLU A 136 -21.48 -11.17 4.49
C GLU A 136 -21.20 -12.37 3.57
N ALA A 137 -22.25 -12.90 2.92
CA ALA A 137 -22.11 -14.02 1.99
C ALA A 137 -21.28 -13.69 0.75
N LEU A 138 -21.29 -12.43 0.28
CA LEU A 138 -20.42 -12.02 -0.83
C LEU A 138 -18.93 -12.23 -0.52
N MET A 139 -18.51 -12.10 0.75
CA MET A 139 -17.11 -12.38 1.13
C MET A 139 -16.70 -13.85 0.98
N TYR A 140 -17.68 -14.76 0.84
CA TYR A 140 -17.46 -16.20 0.69
C TYR A 140 -17.48 -16.66 -0.77
N GLU A 141 -17.79 -15.76 -1.70
CA GLU A 141 -17.74 -16.07 -3.13
C GLU A 141 -16.32 -16.40 -3.58
N GLU A 142 -16.22 -17.19 -4.64
CA GLU A 142 -14.93 -17.62 -5.17
C GLU A 142 -14.16 -16.42 -5.74
N CYS A 143 -12.99 -16.16 -5.16
CA CYS A 143 -12.05 -15.13 -5.61
C CYS A 143 -10.61 -15.56 -5.29
N ASP A 144 -9.63 -14.92 -5.91
CA ASP A 144 -8.22 -15.17 -5.58
C ASP A 144 -7.81 -14.38 -4.33
N ILE A 145 -8.24 -13.12 -4.24
CA ILE A 145 -7.84 -12.17 -3.21
C ILE A 145 -9.07 -11.57 -2.50
N LEU A 146 -9.13 -11.69 -1.18
CA LEU A 146 -10.12 -11.01 -0.33
C LEU A 146 -9.45 -9.88 0.45
N VAL A 147 -10.04 -8.67 0.38
CA VAL A 147 -9.53 -7.47 1.04
C VAL A 147 -10.55 -6.97 2.08
N PRO A 148 -10.46 -7.38 3.35
CA PRO A 148 -11.25 -6.79 4.42
C PRO A 148 -10.74 -5.39 4.79
N ALA A 149 -11.52 -4.35 4.47
CA ALA A 149 -11.21 -2.93 4.63
C ALA A 149 -12.32 -2.13 5.36
N ALA A 150 -13.24 -2.80 6.06
CA ALA A 150 -14.38 -2.19 6.75
C ALA A 150 -14.16 -2.06 8.28
N CYS A 151 -14.48 -3.10 9.05
CA CYS A 151 -14.44 -3.11 10.51
C CYS A 151 -13.58 -4.26 11.06
N GLU A 152 -13.14 -4.13 12.31
CA GLU A 152 -12.50 -5.22 13.03
C GLU A 152 -13.43 -6.44 13.17
N LYS A 153 -12.84 -7.63 13.35
CA LYS A 153 -13.55 -8.89 13.61
C LYS A 153 -14.62 -9.25 12.56
N SER A 154 -14.41 -8.82 11.31
CA SER A 154 -15.22 -9.23 10.15
C SER A 154 -15.09 -10.73 9.85
N ILE A 155 -13.90 -11.31 10.04
CA ILE A 155 -13.61 -12.73 9.83
C ILE A 155 -13.49 -13.44 11.19
N ARG A 156 -14.45 -14.32 11.46
CA ARG A 156 -14.73 -14.96 12.74
C ARG A 156 -14.75 -16.49 12.60
N SER A 157 -14.75 -17.21 13.72
CA SER A 157 -14.72 -18.67 13.70
C SER A 157 -15.94 -19.32 13.01
N ASP A 158 -17.09 -18.64 13.01
CA ASP A 158 -18.34 -19.08 12.37
C ASP A 158 -18.36 -18.87 10.85
N ASN A 159 -17.52 -17.98 10.31
CA ASN A 159 -17.49 -17.66 8.88
C ASN A 159 -16.18 -17.99 8.16
N ALA A 160 -15.05 -18.12 8.87
CA ALA A 160 -13.74 -18.34 8.27
C ALA A 160 -13.67 -19.61 7.40
N GLY A 161 -14.42 -20.66 7.78
CA GLY A 161 -14.50 -21.91 7.00
C GLY A 161 -15.24 -21.78 5.67
N LYS A 162 -15.99 -20.69 5.45
CA LYS A 162 -16.74 -20.42 4.22
C LYS A 162 -15.93 -19.63 3.19
N ILE A 163 -14.86 -18.96 3.62
CA ILE A 163 -14.04 -18.13 2.74
C ILE A 163 -13.31 -19.03 1.74
N LYS A 164 -13.50 -18.74 0.44
CA LYS A 164 -12.88 -19.48 -0.66
C LYS A 164 -11.62 -18.80 -1.22
N ALA A 165 -11.33 -17.58 -0.78
CA ALA A 165 -10.17 -16.82 -1.18
C ALA A 165 -8.86 -17.56 -0.89
N LYS A 166 -7.86 -17.42 -1.77
CA LYS A 166 -6.53 -18.00 -1.58
C LYS A 166 -5.58 -17.07 -0.85
N VAL A 167 -5.79 -15.77 -0.99
CA VAL A 167 -5.02 -14.72 -0.33
C VAL A 167 -5.98 -13.77 0.38
N ILE A 168 -5.67 -13.42 1.63
CA ILE A 168 -6.38 -12.38 2.39
C ILE A 168 -5.40 -11.27 2.70
N ALA A 169 -5.72 -10.03 2.33
CA ALA A 169 -4.93 -8.85 2.68
C ALA A 169 -5.69 -7.97 3.67
N GLU A 170 -5.25 -7.98 4.93
CA GLU A 170 -5.93 -7.28 6.02
C GLU A 170 -5.76 -5.76 5.97
N ALA A 171 -6.58 -5.11 5.16
CA ALA A 171 -6.54 -3.66 4.99
C ALA A 171 -7.11 -2.89 6.19
N ALA A 172 -8.09 -3.46 6.90
CA ALA A 172 -8.59 -2.96 8.18
C ALA A 172 -7.66 -3.35 9.34
N ASN A 173 -7.86 -2.75 10.52
CA ASN A 173 -7.17 -3.16 11.74
C ASN A 173 -7.93 -4.32 12.41
N GLY A 174 -7.25 -5.45 12.64
CA GLY A 174 -7.80 -6.64 13.28
C GLY A 174 -9.08 -7.21 12.63
N PRO A 175 -9.19 -7.33 11.29
CA PRO A 175 -10.41 -7.87 10.68
C PRO A 175 -10.59 -9.36 10.99
N THR A 176 -9.51 -10.10 11.28
CA THR A 176 -9.55 -11.54 11.56
C THR A 176 -9.36 -11.83 13.04
N THR A 177 -10.26 -12.64 13.61
CA THR A 177 -10.12 -13.12 14.99
C THR A 177 -9.05 -14.23 15.10
N PRO A 178 -8.40 -14.41 16.26
CA PRO A 178 -7.40 -15.48 16.43
C PRO A 178 -7.95 -16.90 16.17
N ALA A 179 -9.24 -17.12 16.45
CA ALA A 179 -9.88 -18.41 16.16
C ALA A 179 -10.10 -18.62 14.65
N ALA A 180 -10.44 -17.55 13.91
CA ALA A 180 -10.53 -17.58 12.45
C ALA A 180 -9.17 -17.80 11.79
N ASP A 181 -8.12 -17.14 12.29
CA ASP A 181 -6.75 -17.25 11.76
C ASP A 181 -6.30 -18.71 11.69
N LYS A 182 -6.54 -19.49 12.77
CA LYS A 182 -6.28 -20.94 12.80
C LYS A 182 -7.06 -21.75 11.76
N ILE A 183 -8.28 -21.35 11.44
CA ILE A 183 -9.11 -22.02 10.42
C ILE A 183 -8.56 -21.71 9.02
N LEU A 184 -8.23 -20.44 8.77
CA LEU A 184 -7.68 -19.99 7.48
C LEU A 184 -6.32 -20.64 7.20
N GLN A 185 -5.45 -20.74 8.22
CA GLN A 185 -4.17 -21.45 8.10
C GLN A 185 -4.35 -22.92 7.75
N LYS A 186 -5.30 -23.62 8.39
CA LYS A 186 -5.64 -25.03 8.05
C LYS A 186 -6.16 -25.19 6.63
N ASN A 187 -6.87 -24.19 6.12
CA ASN A 187 -7.36 -24.14 4.75
C ASN A 187 -6.30 -23.71 3.72
N ASN A 188 -5.04 -23.55 4.16
CA ASN A 188 -3.91 -23.13 3.32
C ASN A 188 -4.16 -21.78 2.61
N ILE A 189 -4.81 -20.86 3.32
CA ILE A 189 -5.04 -19.48 2.87
C ILE A 189 -3.86 -18.63 3.33
N LEU A 190 -3.26 -17.88 2.40
CA LEU A 190 -2.21 -16.92 2.73
C LEU A 190 -2.83 -15.65 3.30
N LEU A 191 -2.69 -15.46 4.61
CA LEU A 191 -3.11 -14.23 5.28
C LEU A 191 -1.93 -13.27 5.41
N ILE A 192 -2.04 -12.11 4.77
CA ILE A 192 -1.08 -11.01 4.91
C ILE A 192 -1.59 -10.09 6.04
N PRO A 193 -0.86 -10.03 7.18
CA PRO A 193 -1.38 -9.44 8.40
C PRO A 193 -1.47 -7.91 8.37
N ASP A 194 -2.47 -7.38 9.06
CA ASP A 194 -2.78 -5.95 9.23
C ASP A 194 -1.56 -5.13 9.69
N LEU A 195 -0.82 -5.63 10.69
CA LEU A 195 0.38 -5.01 11.27
C LEU A 195 1.41 -4.61 10.21
N PHE A 196 1.44 -5.33 9.08
CA PHE A 196 2.28 -5.03 7.95
C PHE A 196 1.50 -4.31 6.84
N VAL A 197 0.45 -4.92 6.31
CA VAL A 197 -0.11 -4.55 5.01
C VAL A 197 -0.81 -3.17 5.01
N ASN A 198 -1.38 -2.75 6.15
CA ASN A 198 -2.04 -1.45 6.27
C ASN A 198 -1.09 -0.33 6.76
N ALA A 199 0.17 -0.65 7.06
CA ALA A 199 1.14 0.29 7.62
C ALA A 199 1.58 1.40 6.64
N GLY A 200 1.16 1.34 5.38
CA GLY A 200 1.37 2.44 4.42
C GLY A 200 0.81 3.78 4.91
N GLY A 201 -0.35 3.76 5.58
CA GLY A 201 -0.97 4.98 6.13
C GLY A 201 -0.12 5.64 7.23
N VAL A 202 0.35 4.86 8.21
CA VAL A 202 1.22 5.38 9.28
C VAL A 202 2.58 5.78 8.74
N THR A 203 3.10 5.06 7.74
CA THR A 203 4.37 5.40 7.10
C THR A 203 4.27 6.76 6.43
N VAL A 204 3.27 7.03 5.60
CA VAL A 204 3.11 8.36 4.97
C VAL A 204 2.79 9.45 6.00
N SER A 205 2.06 9.14 7.08
CA SER A 205 1.90 10.07 8.22
C SER A 205 3.23 10.44 8.86
N TYR A 206 4.17 9.50 9.01
CA TYR A 206 5.51 9.79 9.50
C TYR A 206 6.27 10.75 8.58
N PHE A 207 6.17 10.58 7.26
CA PHE A 207 6.75 11.55 6.31
C PHE A 207 6.05 12.92 6.35
N GLU A 208 4.74 12.98 6.58
CA GLU A 208 4.03 14.26 6.81
C GLU A 208 4.56 14.97 8.06
N TRP A 209 4.78 14.20 9.13
CA TRP A 209 5.34 14.73 10.37
C TRP A 209 6.75 15.27 10.14
N LEU A 210 7.64 14.51 9.48
CA LEU A 210 8.98 14.97 9.12
C LEU A 210 8.93 16.23 8.24
N LYS A 211 8.04 16.29 7.24
CA LYS A 211 7.87 17.49 6.40
C LYS A 211 7.54 18.71 7.26
N ASN A 212 6.64 18.56 8.22
CA ASN A 212 6.24 19.65 9.10
C ASN A 212 7.36 20.12 10.03
N LEU A 213 8.20 19.21 10.53
CA LEU A 213 9.38 19.56 11.33
C LEU A 213 10.49 20.24 10.51
N ASN A 214 10.64 19.87 9.23
CA ASN A 214 11.69 20.44 8.38
C ASN A 214 11.32 21.82 7.82
N HIS A 215 10.04 22.23 7.89
CA HIS A 215 9.51 23.51 7.37
C HIS A 215 9.83 23.77 5.89
N VAL A 216 10.26 22.75 5.15
CA VAL A 216 10.68 22.84 3.75
C VAL A 216 9.98 21.74 2.96
N SER A 217 9.45 22.11 1.79
CA SER A 217 8.96 21.11 0.85
C SER A 217 10.13 20.30 0.32
N TYR A 218 10.02 18.97 0.35
CA TYR A 218 11.03 18.08 -0.24
C TYR A 218 11.40 18.54 -1.65
N GLY A 219 12.64 18.29 -2.08
CA GLY A 219 13.14 18.68 -3.40
C GLY A 219 13.29 20.19 -3.64
N ARG A 220 12.71 21.08 -2.84
CA ARG A 220 12.75 22.54 -3.08
C ARG A 220 14.17 23.11 -3.15
N LEU A 221 15.09 22.55 -2.36
CA LEU A 221 16.48 23.00 -2.29
C LEU A 221 17.39 22.37 -3.35
N THR A 222 17.10 21.13 -3.78
CA THR A 222 18.03 20.35 -4.62
C THR A 222 17.57 20.17 -6.07
N SER A 223 16.28 20.34 -6.38
CA SER A 223 15.73 19.94 -7.70
C SER A 223 16.47 20.55 -8.89
N LYS A 224 16.87 21.83 -8.82
CA LYS A 224 17.66 22.47 -9.89
C LYS A 224 19.07 21.89 -9.98
N TYR A 225 19.72 21.69 -8.85
CA TYR A 225 21.05 21.09 -8.77
C TYR A 225 21.05 19.66 -9.34
N ASP A 226 20.06 18.85 -8.97
CA ASP A 226 19.90 17.49 -9.46
C ASP A 226 19.60 17.47 -10.97
N TRP A 227 18.78 18.40 -11.45
CA TRP A 227 18.50 18.55 -12.88
C TRP A 227 19.76 18.91 -13.68
N ASP A 228 20.53 19.90 -13.22
CA ASP A 228 21.79 20.31 -13.86
C ASP A 228 22.81 19.16 -13.85
N THR A 229 22.97 18.50 -12.70
CA THR A 229 23.93 17.40 -12.54
C THR A 229 23.60 16.24 -13.49
N ASN A 230 22.32 15.90 -13.64
CA ASN A 230 21.89 14.84 -14.56
C ASN A 230 22.15 15.20 -16.03
N HIS A 231 21.93 16.45 -16.43
CA HIS A 231 22.28 16.90 -17.79
C HIS A 231 23.78 16.93 -18.01
N MET A 232 24.56 17.44 -17.05
CA MET A 232 26.02 17.42 -17.10
C MET A 232 26.57 15.99 -17.21
N LEU A 233 25.92 15.02 -16.55
CA LEU A 233 26.28 13.61 -16.63
C LEU A 233 26.03 13.06 -18.05
N LEU A 234 24.88 13.33 -18.65
CA LEU A 234 24.57 12.92 -20.03
C LEU A 234 25.53 13.57 -21.03
N GLU A 235 25.81 14.87 -20.87
CA GLU A 235 26.78 15.60 -21.70
C GLU A 235 28.21 15.05 -21.54
N SER A 236 28.63 14.70 -20.32
CA SER A 236 29.94 14.12 -20.05
C SER A 236 30.13 12.76 -20.73
N ILE A 237 29.08 11.91 -20.71
CA ILE A 237 29.07 10.64 -21.42
C ILE A 237 29.16 10.89 -22.93
N GLN A 238 28.35 11.81 -23.46
CA GLN A 238 28.38 12.18 -24.88
C GLN A 238 29.78 12.64 -25.31
N GLN A 239 30.38 13.60 -24.59
CA GLN A 239 31.72 14.12 -24.91
C GLN A 239 32.80 13.04 -24.83
N SER A 240 32.69 12.12 -23.88
CA SER A 240 33.63 11.00 -23.74
C SER A 240 33.54 10.05 -24.93
N LEU A 241 32.33 9.70 -25.36
CA LEU A 241 32.10 8.86 -26.54
C LEU A 241 32.56 9.55 -27.83
N GLU A 242 32.28 10.83 -28.02
CA GLU A 242 32.72 11.61 -29.18
C GLU A 242 34.25 11.76 -29.26
N LYS A 243 34.96 11.71 -28.13
CA LYS A 243 36.43 11.70 -28.09
C LYS A 243 37.01 10.33 -28.45
N THR A 244 36.37 9.24 -28.01
CA THR A 244 36.86 7.87 -28.22
C THR A 244 36.51 7.33 -29.61
N LEU A 245 35.29 7.60 -30.07
CA LEU A 245 34.85 7.27 -31.42
C LEU A 245 35.41 8.35 -32.35
N SER A 246 36.40 7.99 -33.18
CA SER A 246 37.03 8.92 -34.13
C SER A 246 36.00 9.62 -35.02
N LYS A 247 36.37 10.76 -35.62
CA LYS A 247 35.54 11.69 -36.43
C LYS A 247 34.58 11.04 -37.46
N GLU A 248 34.78 9.77 -37.80
CA GLU A 248 33.95 8.98 -38.72
C GLU A 248 32.59 8.58 -38.15
N ALA A 249 32.42 8.49 -36.83
CA ALA A 249 31.18 8.03 -36.20
C ALA A 249 30.06 9.10 -36.14
N GLY A 250 30.35 10.35 -36.51
CA GLY A 250 29.39 11.45 -36.40
C GLY A 250 29.09 11.86 -34.95
N LYS A 251 28.17 12.81 -34.78
CA LYS A 251 27.77 13.34 -33.46
C LYS A 251 26.90 12.31 -32.73
N VAL A 252 27.36 11.82 -31.57
CA VAL A 252 26.61 10.84 -30.78
C VAL A 252 25.64 11.58 -29.88
N LEU A 253 24.34 11.52 -30.18
CA LEU A 253 23.32 12.18 -29.37
C LEU A 253 22.91 11.28 -28.20
N ILE A 254 23.30 11.65 -26.99
CA ILE A 254 22.81 11.00 -25.76
C ILE A 254 21.64 11.81 -25.21
N GLN A 255 20.47 11.20 -25.13
CA GLN A 255 19.27 11.82 -24.58
C GLN A 255 18.66 10.94 -23.49
N ALA A 256 17.99 11.60 -22.55
CA ALA A 256 17.16 10.92 -21.57
C ALA A 256 16.07 10.11 -22.29
N THR A 257 15.87 8.86 -21.87
CA THR A 257 14.68 8.10 -22.25
C THR A 257 13.43 8.78 -21.71
N GLU A 258 12.26 8.49 -22.28
CA GLU A 258 11.00 9.11 -21.81
C GLU A 258 10.75 8.86 -20.31
N GLU A 259 11.05 7.66 -19.82
CA GLU A 259 10.95 7.32 -18.40
C GLU A 259 11.94 8.11 -17.54
N TYR A 260 13.19 8.24 -17.98
CA TYR A 260 14.20 8.99 -17.25
C TYR A 260 13.89 10.49 -17.25
N ALA A 261 13.46 11.03 -18.39
CA ALA A 261 13.02 12.42 -18.52
C ALA A 261 11.84 12.74 -17.60
N LYS A 262 10.87 11.82 -17.48
CA LYS A 262 9.78 11.94 -16.49
C LYS A 262 10.36 12.01 -15.07
N ARG A 263 11.28 11.14 -14.69
CA ARG A 263 11.93 11.17 -13.36
C ARG A 263 12.76 12.43 -13.11
N MET A 264 13.39 12.99 -14.15
CA MET A 264 14.10 14.27 -14.08
C MET A 264 13.16 15.48 -13.97
N SER A 265 11.99 15.40 -14.60
CA SER A 265 10.97 16.47 -14.62
C SER A 265 10.05 16.46 -13.39
N VAL A 266 9.80 15.29 -12.81
CA VAL A 266 9.04 15.14 -11.57
C VAL A 266 9.89 15.75 -10.48
N CYS A 267 9.39 16.81 -9.85
CA CYS A 267 10.00 17.36 -8.65
C CYS A 267 10.25 16.19 -7.71
N ILE A 268 11.53 15.93 -7.41
CA ILE A 268 12.03 14.79 -6.61
C ILE A 268 11.18 14.58 -5.36
N SER A 269 10.65 15.69 -4.82
CA SER A 269 9.63 15.76 -3.79
C SER A 269 8.46 14.80 -3.95
N LEU A 270 7.76 14.81 -5.09
CA LEU A 270 6.56 14.02 -5.31
C LEU A 270 6.93 12.53 -5.43
N TYR A 271 8.05 12.22 -6.08
CA TYR A 271 8.52 10.84 -6.19
C TYR A 271 8.90 10.25 -4.83
N PHE A 272 9.69 10.98 -4.03
CA PHE A 272 10.04 10.56 -2.67
C PHE A 272 8.80 10.38 -1.80
N ILE A 273 7.85 11.30 -1.88
CA ILE A 273 6.59 11.23 -1.12
C ILE A 273 5.74 10.04 -1.55
N CYS A 274 5.66 9.75 -2.85
CA CYS A 274 4.77 8.71 -3.38
C CYS A 274 5.40 7.31 -3.42
N HIS A 275 6.73 7.16 -3.31
CA HIS A 275 7.43 5.86 -3.41
C HIS A 275 8.32 5.53 -2.21
N GLY A 276 8.99 6.53 -1.60
CA GLY A 276 9.89 6.32 -0.46
C GLY A 276 9.22 5.65 0.75
N PRO A 277 8.01 6.06 1.17
CA PRO A 277 7.24 5.39 2.20
C PRO A 277 7.03 3.90 1.90
N PHE A 278 6.69 3.55 0.66
CA PHE A 278 6.39 2.17 0.30
C PHE A 278 7.64 1.31 0.14
N TYR A 279 8.77 1.88 -0.27
CA TYR A 279 10.05 1.18 -0.18
C TYR A 279 10.36 0.79 1.28
N THR A 280 10.08 1.69 2.23
CA THR A 280 10.27 1.40 3.66
C THR A 280 9.39 0.25 4.13
N LEU A 281 8.20 0.09 3.55
CA LEU A 281 7.30 -1.03 3.83
C LEU A 281 7.83 -2.33 3.20
N VAL A 282 8.02 -2.32 1.87
CA VAL A 282 8.42 -3.48 1.08
C VAL A 282 9.78 -4.05 1.52
N SER A 283 10.74 -3.19 1.87
CA SER A 283 12.07 -3.62 2.36
C SER A 283 12.02 -4.38 3.69
N ARG A 284 10.89 -4.39 4.41
CA ARG A 284 10.71 -5.18 5.64
C ARG A 284 10.17 -6.58 5.39
N VAL A 285 9.58 -6.84 4.23
CA VAL A 285 9.02 -8.17 3.90
C VAL A 285 10.07 -9.28 3.98
N PRO A 286 11.29 -9.11 3.44
CA PRO A 286 12.33 -10.15 3.58
C PRO A 286 12.64 -10.52 5.04
N ARG A 287 12.52 -9.58 5.98
CA ARG A 287 12.66 -9.88 7.42
C ARG A 287 11.49 -10.70 7.95
N ILE A 288 10.26 -10.44 7.50
CA ILE A 288 9.09 -11.25 7.87
C ILE A 288 9.26 -12.68 7.34
N ILE A 289 9.60 -12.82 6.05
CA ILE A 289 9.82 -14.12 5.40
C ILE A 289 10.96 -14.88 6.10
N LYS A 290 12.10 -14.22 6.36
CA LYS A 290 13.23 -14.83 7.07
C LYS A 290 12.85 -15.30 8.47
N THR A 291 12.05 -14.51 9.19
CA THR A 291 11.56 -14.87 10.53
C THR A 291 10.57 -16.04 10.48
N ALA A 292 9.69 -16.06 9.47
CA ALA A 292 8.78 -17.19 9.24
C ALA A 292 9.56 -18.48 8.97
N ALA A 293 10.59 -18.42 8.12
CA ALA A 293 11.48 -19.55 7.85
C ALA A 293 12.29 -19.98 9.09
N LYS A 294 12.86 -19.02 9.84
CA LYS A 294 13.65 -19.27 11.07
C LYS A 294 12.87 -20.08 12.11
N TYR A 295 11.59 -19.77 12.29
CA TYR A 295 10.73 -20.42 13.28
C TYR A 295 9.81 -21.49 12.69
N ASN A 296 10.00 -21.87 11.42
CA ASN A 296 9.19 -22.85 10.69
C ASN A 296 7.67 -22.57 10.79
N LEU A 297 7.28 -21.31 10.61
CA LEU A 297 5.90 -20.84 10.74
C LEU A 297 5.05 -21.06 9.48
N GLY A 298 5.68 -21.43 8.35
CA GLY A 298 4.99 -21.59 7.06
C GLY A 298 4.25 -20.30 6.67
N ASN A 299 2.94 -20.41 6.46
CA ASN A 299 2.08 -19.28 6.07
C ASN A 299 1.62 -18.39 7.25
N ASP A 300 2.06 -18.66 8.49
CA ASP A 300 1.76 -17.80 9.65
C ASP A 300 2.66 -16.55 9.68
N LEU A 301 2.36 -15.64 8.76
CA LEU A 301 3.03 -14.35 8.62
C LEU A 301 2.70 -13.40 9.79
N ARG A 302 1.54 -13.58 10.43
CA ARG A 302 1.12 -12.76 11.59
C ARG A 302 2.08 -12.97 12.75
N THR A 303 2.32 -14.22 13.14
CA THR A 303 3.27 -14.54 14.21
C THR A 303 4.68 -14.05 13.87
N ALA A 304 5.13 -14.21 12.62
CA ALA A 304 6.42 -13.70 12.18
C ALA A 304 6.53 -12.16 12.28
N ALA A 305 5.46 -11.44 11.94
CA ALA A 305 5.41 -9.99 12.06
C ALA A 305 5.44 -9.52 13.53
N TYR A 306 4.67 -10.17 14.42
CA TYR A 306 4.71 -9.90 15.85
C TYR A 306 6.06 -10.21 16.48
N ALA A 307 6.69 -11.34 16.12
CA ALA A 307 8.03 -11.69 16.62
C ALA A 307 9.05 -10.60 16.27
N ASN A 308 9.03 -10.08 15.04
CA ASN A 308 9.87 -8.98 14.61
C ASN A 308 9.58 -7.66 15.36
N ALA A 309 8.31 -7.40 15.70
CA ALA A 309 7.92 -6.21 16.45
C ALA A 309 8.39 -6.30 17.91
N VAL A 310 8.16 -7.44 18.56
CA VAL A 310 8.60 -7.70 19.94
C VAL A 310 10.11 -7.62 20.07
N GLU A 311 10.86 -8.20 19.12
CA GLU A 311 12.34 -8.14 19.11
C GLU A 311 12.83 -6.67 19.09
N LYS A 312 12.30 -5.83 18.18
CA LYS A 312 12.67 -4.41 18.11
C LYS A 312 12.32 -3.63 19.38
N ILE A 313 11.16 -3.91 19.97
CA ILE A 313 10.73 -3.26 21.21
C ILE A 313 11.68 -3.70 22.34
N ALA A 314 11.92 -5.00 22.49
CA ALA A 314 12.82 -5.55 23.50
C ALA A 314 14.22 -4.95 23.40
N ASP A 315 14.80 -4.87 22.19
CA ASP A 315 16.11 -4.25 21.95
C ASP A 315 16.16 -2.79 22.44
N THR A 316 15.05 -2.05 22.28
CA THR A 316 14.93 -0.67 22.76
C THR A 316 14.93 -0.60 24.29
N TYR A 317 14.20 -1.50 24.96
CA TYR A 317 14.17 -1.57 26.42
C TYR A 317 15.53 -1.99 27.01
N ILE A 318 16.20 -2.95 26.38
CA ILE A 318 17.53 -3.41 26.77
C ILE A 318 18.55 -2.29 26.58
N GLY A 319 18.56 -1.63 25.42
CA GLY A 319 19.46 -0.51 25.13
C GLY A 319 19.22 0.71 26.02
N ALA A 320 18.00 0.89 26.53
CA ALA A 320 17.67 1.96 27.48
C ALA A 320 18.10 1.66 28.93
N GLY A 321 18.65 0.46 29.21
CA GLY A 321 19.05 0.06 30.56
C GLY A 321 17.88 -0.19 31.52
N LEU A 322 16.65 -0.37 30.99
CA LEU A 322 15.47 -0.69 31.79
C LEU A 322 15.45 -2.16 32.25
N THR A 323 16.28 -2.99 31.64
CA THR A 323 16.56 -4.35 32.10
C THR A 323 17.93 -4.36 32.78
N PHE A 324 17.96 -4.55 34.10
CA PHE A 324 19.19 -4.84 34.83
C PHE A 324 19.73 -6.19 34.36
N HIS A 325 20.92 -6.19 33.75
CA HIS A 325 21.71 -7.41 33.55
C HIS A 325 22.58 -7.65 34.78
#